data_AF-A0A925U5M6-F1
#
_entry.id   AF-A0A925U5M6-F1
#
_cell.length_a   1.000
_cell.length_b   1.000
_cell.length_c   1.000
_cell.angle_alpha   90.00
_cell.angle_beta   90.00
_cell.angle_gamma   90.00
#
_symmetry.space_group_name_H-M   'P 1'
#
loop_
_entity.id
_entity.type
_entity.pdbx_description
1 polymer ?
#
loop_
_entity_poly.entity_id
_entity_poly.type
_entity_poly.pdbx_seq_one_letter_code
_entity_poly.pdbx_strand_id
1 'polypeptide(L)' 'MTFPRPTTGLKMNTAEFERLPLIKPTGFREYDARWLYPEEINLMGLQAVGLGLATLLPQKGVPARFVVGHDF' A
#
# COMPACT_ATOMS: atom_id res chain seq x y z
N MET A 1 18.55 -3.73 -1.47
CA MET A 1 17.47 -4.32 -2.28
C MET A 1 16.31 -3.34 -2.29
N THR A 2 15.78 -2.99 -3.47
CA THR A 2 14.68 -2.02 -3.61
C THR A 2 13.33 -2.72 -3.38
N PHE A 3 12.39 -2.05 -2.72
CA PHE A 3 11.03 -2.57 -2.54
C PHE A 3 10.37 -2.79 -3.91
N PRO A 4 9.74 -3.95 -4.18
CA PRO A 4 9.16 -4.25 -5.48
C PRO A 4 8.04 -3.26 -5.86
N ARG A 5 7.90 -2.97 -7.16
CA ARG A 5 6.84 -2.10 -7.65
C ARG A 5 5.47 -2.79 -7.45
N PRO A 6 4.45 -2.09 -6.91
CA PRO A 6 3.11 -2.64 -6.82
C PRO A 6 2.54 -3.03 -8.18
N THR A 7 1.81 -4.15 -8.20
CA THR A 7 1.15 -4.69 -9.39
C THR A 7 -0.32 -5.02 -9.07
N THR A 8 -1.07 -5.37 -10.11
CA THR A 8 -2.48 -5.77 -10.03
C THR A 8 -2.66 -7.23 -10.42
N GLY A 9 -3.82 -7.81 -10.10
CA GLY A 9 -4.21 -9.14 -10.60
C GLY A 9 -3.43 -10.31 -10.02
N LEU A 10 -2.79 -10.15 -8.86
CA LEU A 10 -2.17 -11.28 -8.16
C LEU A 10 -3.26 -12.21 -7.62
N LYS A 11 -3.07 -13.52 -7.83
CA LYS A 11 -4.01 -14.54 -7.34
C LYS A 11 -3.60 -14.99 -5.96
N MET A 12 -4.56 -15.06 -5.05
CA MET A 12 -4.33 -15.57 -3.69
C MET A 12 -3.75 -16.99 -3.72
N ASN A 13 -3.01 -17.35 -2.67
CA ASN A 13 -2.35 -18.64 -2.51
C ASN A 13 -1.33 -18.97 -3.62
N THR A 14 -0.72 -17.96 -4.24
CA THR A 14 0.44 -18.14 -5.13
C THR A 14 1.68 -17.49 -4.55
N ALA A 15 2.84 -17.99 -4.97
CA ALA A 15 4.11 -17.45 -4.49
C ALA A 15 4.32 -15.98 -4.91
N GLU A 16 3.74 -15.55 -6.03
CA GLU A 16 3.76 -14.14 -6.44
C GLU A 16 2.96 -13.26 -5.47
N PHE A 17 1.78 -13.71 -5.05
CA PHE A 17 0.94 -12.98 -4.10
C PHE A 17 1.63 -12.74 -2.76
N GLU A 18 2.40 -13.72 -2.28
CA GLU A 18 3.15 -13.62 -1.02
C GLU A 18 4.45 -12.79 -1.13
N ARG A 19 4.94 -12.54 -2.35
CA ARG A 19 6.26 -11.91 -2.59
C ARG A 19 6.21 -10.57 -3.32
N LEU A 20 5.06 -10.19 -3.87
CA LEU A 20 4.88 -8.96 -4.62
C LEU A 20 3.76 -8.11 -4.00
N PRO A 21 3.84 -6.77 -4.10
CA PRO A 21 2.79 -5.90 -3.59
C PRO A 21 1.61 -5.91 -4.56
N LEU A 22 0.43 -6.27 -4.07
CA LEU A 22 -0.84 -6.09 -4.76
C LEU A 22 -1.45 -4.77 -4.32
N ILE A 23 -1.74 -3.86 -5.26
CA ILE A 23 -2.56 -2.66 -5.00
C ILE A 23 -3.45 -2.43 -6.21
N LYS A 24 -4.77 -2.52 -6.03
CA LYS A 24 -5.72 -2.13 -7.07
C LYS A 24 -5.84 -0.59 -7.13
N PRO A 25 -5.58 0.06 -8.28
CA PRO A 25 -5.59 1.53 -8.36
C PRO A 25 -6.92 2.19 -7.97
N THR A 26 -8.03 1.49 -8.17
CA THR A 26 -9.38 1.98 -7.85
C THR A 26 -9.64 2.17 -6.35
N GLY A 27 -8.74 1.70 -5.48
CA GLY A 27 -8.86 1.95 -4.04
C GLY A 27 -8.43 3.35 -3.61
N PHE A 28 -7.70 4.09 -4.44
CA PHE A 28 -7.47 5.52 -4.21
C PHE A 28 -8.72 6.31 -4.59
N ARG A 29 -9.36 6.93 -3.59
CA ARG A 29 -10.59 7.70 -3.75
C ARG A 29 -10.28 9.19 -3.54
N GLU A 30 -11.30 10.03 -3.69
CA GLU A 30 -11.16 11.48 -3.54
C GLU A 30 -10.67 11.90 -2.15
N TYR A 31 -11.19 11.26 -1.09
CA TYR A 31 -10.93 11.67 0.30
C TYR A 31 -10.07 10.67 1.10
N ASP A 32 -10.10 9.41 0.71
CA ASP A 32 -9.44 8.33 1.44
C ASP A 32 -8.91 7.27 0.47
N ALA A 33 -8.22 6.27 1.02
CA ALA A 33 -7.84 5.09 0.29
C ALA A 33 -8.47 3.87 0.96
N ARG A 34 -9.17 3.03 0.19
CA ARG A 34 -9.90 1.87 0.69
C ARG A 34 -9.89 0.73 -0.31
N TRP A 35 -9.54 -0.45 0.19
CA TRP A 35 -9.47 -1.69 -0.56
C TRP A 35 -10.15 -2.80 0.24
N LEU A 36 -10.69 -3.80 -0.45
CA LEU A 36 -10.99 -5.09 0.17
C LEU A 36 -9.69 -5.87 0.41
N TYR A 37 -9.50 -6.35 1.63
CA TYR A 37 -8.37 -7.19 1.99
C TYR A 37 -8.83 -8.65 2.12
N PRO A 38 -8.10 -9.63 1.54
CA PRO A 38 -6.82 -9.48 0.82
C PRO A 38 -6.94 -9.31 -0.71
N GLU A 39 -8.14 -9.20 -1.28
CA GLU A 39 -8.39 -9.33 -2.73
C GLU A 39 -7.95 -8.13 -3.57
N GLU A 40 -8.01 -6.92 -3.01
CA GLU A 40 -7.68 -5.67 -3.73
C GLU A 40 -6.37 -5.04 -3.23
N ILE A 41 -5.91 -5.43 -2.04
CA ILE A 41 -4.61 -5.08 -1.48
C ILE A 41 -4.10 -6.23 -0.60
N ASN A 42 -2.81 -6.53 -0.67
CA ASN A 42 -2.18 -7.49 0.24
C ASN A 42 -1.26 -6.77 1.26
N LEU A 43 -0.64 -7.53 2.17
CA LEU A 43 0.23 -6.97 3.21
C LEU A 43 1.37 -6.13 2.62
N MET A 44 2.02 -6.62 1.55
CA MET A 44 3.07 -5.86 0.86
C MET A 44 2.53 -4.60 0.18
N GLY A 45 1.28 -4.62 -0.31
CA GLY A 45 0.59 -3.44 -0.82
C GLY A 45 0.45 -2.35 0.25
N LEU A 46 -0.01 -2.71 1.45
CA LEU A 46 -0.08 -1.77 2.58
C LEU A 46 1.30 -1.20 2.95
N GLN A 47 2.35 -2.02 2.94
CA GLN A 47 3.73 -1.55 3.15
C GLN A 47 4.16 -0.53 2.08
N ALA A 48 3.80 -0.78 0.81
CA ALA A 48 4.11 0.15 -0.28
C ALA A 48 3.39 1.50 -0.12
N VAL A 49 2.14 1.50 0.37
CA VAL A 49 1.41 2.74 0.68
C VAL A 49 2.13 3.53 1.77
N GLY A 50 2.55 2.86 2.86
CA GLY A 50 3.31 3.49 3.93
C GLY A 50 4.64 4.10 3.44
N LEU A 51 5.39 3.36 2.62
CA LEU A 51 6.62 3.86 1.98
C LEU A 51 6.33 5.07 1.07
N GLY A 52 5.23 5.03 0.32
CA GLY A 52 4.79 6.15 -0.52
C GLY A 52 4.52 7.41 0.29
N LEU A 53 3.80 7.30 1.40
CA LEU A 53 3.54 8.42 2.30
C LEU A 53 4.82 8.97 2.93
N ALA A 54 5.71 8.09 3.41
CA ALA A 54 7.00 8.47 3.99
C ALA A 54 7.92 9.17 2.98
N THR A 55 7.80 8.83 1.70
CA THR A 55 8.53 9.48 0.60
C THR A 55 7.92 10.84 0.24
N LEU A 56 6.59 10.95 0.24
CA LEU A 56 5.86 12.14 -0.20
C LEU A 56 6.00 13.31 0.79
N LEU A 57 5.91 13.06 2.10
CA LEU A 57 5.86 14.11 3.12
C LEU A 57 7.08 15.06 3.05
N PRO A 58 8.34 14.59 3.05
CA PRO A 58 9.49 15.47 2.91
C PRO A 58 9.51 16.26 1.60
N GLN A 59 9.04 15.67 0.49
CA GLN A 59 8.93 16.37 -0.80
C GLN A 59 7.91 17.51 -0.76
N LYS A 60 6.96 17.46 0.17
CA LYS A 60 5.99 18.53 0.44
C LYS A 60 6.43 19.48 1.56
N GLY A 61 7.66 19.36 2.06
CA GLY A 61 8.18 20.18 3.16
C GLY A 61 7.60 19.82 4.53
N VAL A 62 6.98 18.65 4.66
CA VAL A 62 6.38 18.17 5.92
C VAL A 62 7.29 17.11 6.55
N PRO A 63 7.63 17.19 7.85
CA PRO A 63 8.39 16.14 8.52
C PRO A 63 7.64 14.80 8.50
N ALA A 64 8.34 13.71 8.16
CA ALA A 64 7.79 12.35 8.17
C ALA A 64 7.64 11.81 9.61
N ARG A 65 6.62 12.29 10.32
CA ARG A 65 6.25 11.83 11.67
C ARG A 65 4.81 11.32 11.62
N PHE A 66 4.61 10.06 11.96
CA PHE A 66 3.33 9.38 11.84
C PHE A 66 2.79 8.97 13.20
N VAL A 67 1.49 9.17 13.39
CA VAL A 67 0.72 8.53 14.45
C VAL A 67 -0.22 7.56 13.76
N VAL A 68 -0.29 6.33 14.25
CA VAL A 68 -1.11 5.26 13.68
C VAL A 68 -2.24 4.95 14.64
N GLY A 69 -3.45 4.83 14.12
CA GLY A 69 -4.62 4.34 14.82
C GLY A 69 -5.42 3.42 13.91
N HIS A 70 -6.16 2.48 14.49
CA HIS A 70 -7.04 1.57 13.77
C HIS A 70 -8.37 1.42 14.52
N ASP A 71 -9.41 1.02 13.80
CA ASP A 71 -10.71 0.62 14.35
C ASP A 71 -10.68 -0.84 14.85
N PHE A 72 -11.84 -1.41 15.17
CA PHE A 72 -11.97 -2.76 15.74
C PHE A 72 -11.79 -3.87 14.70
#